data_AF-A0A433PBP9-F1
#
_entry.id   AF-A0A433PBP9-F1
#
_cell.length_a   1.000
_cell.length_b   1.000
_cell.length_c   1.000
_cell.angle_alpha   90.00
_cell.angle_beta   90.00
_cell.angle_gamma   90.00
#
_symmetry.space_group_name_H-M   'P 1'
#
loop_
_entity.id
_entity.type
_entity.pdbx_description
1 polymer ?
#
loop_
_entity_poly.entity_id
_entity_poly.type
_entity_poly.pdbx_seq_one_letter_code
_entity_poly.pdbx_strand_id
1 'polypeptide(L)'
;MSIVEEIIFLGTGTSSCIPTVPCLTAPNPVCKPCLSTLTPKGAKNIRKNTSLLVRVRKDDTEGRLRNILIDSGKTFYESALRLFPRYRIREIDALVLTHGHADAMYGLDDLRAWTQKDSIQEYISIYLDQETMRSIEITFPYLVDSSKAT
;
A
#
# COMPACT_ATOMS: atom_id res chain seq x y z
N MET A 1 -5.93 -22.93 14.10
CA MET A 1 -4.62 -22.28 13.86
C MET A 1 -4.70 -21.29 12.68
N SER A 2 -3.92 -20.20 12.61
CA SER A 2 -3.92 -19.34 11.41
C SER A 2 -2.77 -19.73 10.49
N ILE A 3 -3.03 -19.83 9.19
CA ILE A 3 -2.05 -20.24 8.17
C ILE A 3 -1.88 -19.08 7.18
N VAL A 4 -0.63 -18.68 6.95
CA VAL A 4 -0.28 -17.75 5.86
C VAL A 4 -0.29 -18.55 4.56
N GLU A 5 -1.18 -18.21 3.62
CA GLU A 5 -1.28 -18.88 2.33
C GLU A 5 -0.43 -18.21 1.26
N GLU A 6 -0.38 -16.87 1.26
CA GLU A 6 0.30 -16.12 0.21
C GLU A 6 0.81 -14.78 0.77
N ILE A 7 1.98 -14.34 0.30
CA ILE A 7 2.54 -13.01 0.56
C ILE A 7 2.78 -12.35 -0.79
N ILE A 8 2.18 -11.19 -0.99
CA ILE A 8 2.30 -10.39 -2.22
C ILE A 8 3.05 -9.11 -1.89
N PHE A 9 4.18 -8.89 -2.55
CA PHE A 9 4.95 -7.66 -2.42
C PHE A 9 4.33 -6.57 -3.29
N LEU A 10 3.64 -5.61 -2.67
CA LEU A 10 3.08 -4.45 -3.36
C LEU A 10 4.17 -3.44 -3.71
N GLY A 11 5.24 -3.37 -2.93
CA GLY A 11 6.44 -2.63 -3.26
C GLY A 11 7.65 -3.10 -2.46
N THR A 12 8.84 -2.81 -3.00
CA THR A 12 10.14 -3.30 -2.49
C THR A 12 11.24 -2.24 -2.62
N GLY A 13 10.82 -0.97 -2.73
CA GLY A 13 11.67 0.19 -2.90
C GLY A 13 11.85 0.98 -1.62
N THR A 14 12.70 1.99 -1.69
CA THR A 14 12.91 2.94 -0.60
C THR A 14 11.75 3.94 -0.53
N SER A 15 11.84 4.88 0.42
CA SER A 15 10.90 5.99 0.53
C SER A 15 10.79 6.82 -0.76
N SER A 16 11.86 6.92 -1.56
CA SER A 16 11.88 7.66 -2.82
C SER A 16 11.53 6.84 -4.06
N CYS A 17 11.25 5.54 -3.91
CA CYS A 17 11.03 4.60 -5.02
C CYS A 17 12.26 4.47 -5.95
N ILE A 18 12.17 3.55 -6.92
CA ILE A 18 13.06 3.47 -8.08
C ILE A 18 12.18 3.34 -9.32
N PRO A 19 12.43 4.08 -10.41
CA PRO A 19 13.49 5.08 -10.57
C PRO A 19 13.22 6.38 -9.79
N THR A 20 14.25 7.22 -9.62
CA THR A 20 14.07 8.57 -9.09
C THR A 20 14.08 9.61 -10.21
N VAL A 21 13.30 10.67 -10.05
CA VAL A 21 13.19 11.76 -11.04
C VAL A 21 14.56 12.34 -11.39
N PRO A 22 15.43 12.75 -10.43
CA PRO A 22 16.71 13.36 -10.77
C PRO A 22 17.65 12.45 -11.56
N CYS A 23 17.56 11.12 -11.35
CA CYS A 23 18.39 10.17 -12.10
C CYS A 23 17.98 10.04 -13.56
N LEU A 24 16.67 10.08 -13.85
CA LEU A 24 16.15 9.92 -15.21
C LEU A 24 16.15 11.21 -16.01
N THR A 25 15.99 12.36 -15.36
CA THR A 25 15.94 13.67 -16.01
C THR A 25 17.29 14.37 -16.06
N ALA A 26 18.36 13.74 -15.57
CA ALA A 26 19.71 14.30 -15.68
C ALA A 26 20.06 14.51 -17.17
N PRO A 27 20.75 15.62 -17.54
CA PRO A 27 21.15 15.86 -18.93
C PRO A 27 21.96 14.72 -19.55
N ASN A 28 22.79 14.07 -18.73
CA ASN A 28 23.55 12.87 -19.07
C ASN A 28 23.29 11.80 -17.99
N PRO A 29 22.21 11.00 -18.10
CA PRO A 29 21.83 10.06 -17.06
C PRO A 29 22.80 8.87 -17.05
N VAL A 30 23.36 8.56 -15.86
CA VAL A 30 24.38 7.49 -15.68
C VAL A 30 23.96 6.41 -14.67
N CYS A 31 22.85 6.62 -13.98
CA CYS A 31 22.39 5.72 -12.92
C CYS A 31 21.86 4.40 -13.51
N LYS A 32 22.72 3.37 -13.57
CA LYS A 32 22.37 2.06 -14.16
C LYS A 32 21.06 1.46 -13.62
N PRO A 33 20.76 1.48 -12.30
CA PRO A 33 19.49 0.99 -11.79
C PRO A 33 18.28 1.75 -12.35
N CYS A 34 18.29 3.09 -12.31
CA CYS A 34 17.19 3.90 -12.84
C CYS A 34 17.06 3.74 -14.35
N LEU A 35 18.17 3.81 -15.10
CA LEU A 35 18.14 3.62 -16.56
C LEU A 35 17.57 2.27 -16.97
N SER A 36 17.83 1.22 -16.18
CA SER A 36 17.30 -0.11 -16.48
C SER A 36 15.77 -0.15 -16.49
N THR A 37 15.09 0.71 -15.71
CA THR A 37 13.62 0.73 -15.62
C THR A 37 12.94 1.18 -16.90
N LEU A 38 13.69 1.81 -17.82
CA LEU A 38 13.19 2.25 -19.13
C LEU A 38 13.10 1.11 -20.16
N THR A 39 13.47 -0.12 -19.78
CA THR A 39 13.49 -1.28 -20.67
C THR A 39 12.52 -2.36 -20.18
N PRO A 40 11.91 -3.17 -21.07
CA PRO A 40 11.06 -4.29 -20.66
C PRO A 40 11.79 -5.28 -19.72
N LYS A 41 13.06 -5.58 -19.99
CA LYS A 41 13.89 -6.48 -19.17
C LYS A 41 14.13 -5.95 -17.76
N GLY A 42 14.19 -4.62 -17.61
CA GLY A 42 14.39 -3.95 -16.32
C GLY A 42 13.10 -3.51 -15.64
N ALA A 43 11.92 -3.89 -16.12
CA ALA A 43 10.64 -3.56 -15.49
C ALA A 43 10.56 -3.99 -14.01
N LYS A 44 11.26 -5.07 -13.63
CA LYS A 44 11.38 -5.53 -12.23
C LYS A 44 12.16 -4.57 -11.32
N ASN A 45 12.94 -3.64 -11.90
CA ASN A 45 13.68 -2.63 -11.16
C ASN A 45 12.83 -1.39 -10.89
N ILE A 46 11.60 -1.32 -11.39
CA ILE A 46 10.61 -0.34 -10.93
C ILE A 46 10.15 -0.80 -9.54
N ARG A 47 10.57 -0.08 -8.50
CA ARG A 47 10.32 -0.43 -7.10
C ARG A 47 9.54 0.68 -6.41
N LYS A 48 8.31 0.34 -6.03
CA LYS A 48 7.36 1.18 -5.29
C LYS A 48 7.66 1.17 -3.79
N ASN A 49 7.05 2.06 -3.01
CA ASN A 49 7.25 2.07 -1.55
C ASN A 49 6.96 0.70 -0.95
N THR A 50 7.76 0.33 0.05
CA THR A 50 7.67 -0.98 0.72
C THR A 50 6.25 -1.17 1.26
N SER A 51 5.63 -2.28 0.87
CA SER A 51 4.29 -2.66 1.30
C SER A 51 4.03 -4.12 0.93
N LEU A 52 3.27 -4.82 1.77
CA LEU A 52 2.93 -6.23 1.62
C LEU A 52 1.42 -6.43 1.72
N LEU A 53 0.90 -7.41 1.00
CA LEU A 53 -0.39 -8.01 1.30
C LEU A 53 -0.16 -9.45 1.75
N VAL A 54 -0.55 -9.76 2.98
CA VAL A 54 -0.48 -11.09 3.55
C VAL A 54 -1.88 -11.70 3.53
N ARG A 55 -2.01 -12.86 2.88
CA ARG A 55 -3.27 -13.59 2.77
C ARG A 55 -3.27 -14.72 3.77
N VAL A 56 -4.16 -14.65 4.75
CA VAL A 56 -4.20 -15.57 5.88
C VAL A 56 -5.53 -16.28 5.90
N ARG A 57 -5.50 -17.61 6.02
CA ARG A 57 -6.68 -18.41 6.32
C ARG A 57 -6.69 -18.77 7.78
N LYS A 58 -7.79 -18.49 8.46
CA LYS A 58 -8.03 -19.01 9.80
C LYS A 58 -8.62 -20.41 9.68
N ASP A 59 -8.08 -21.33 10.44
CA ASP A 59 -8.64 -22.67 10.65
C ASP A 59 -9.82 -22.53 11.62
N ASP A 60 -10.91 -21.99 11.10
CA ASP A 60 -12.23 -21.94 11.70
C ASP A 60 -13.29 -22.33 10.66
N THR A 61 -14.56 -22.38 11.08
CA THR A 61 -15.68 -22.85 10.25
C THR A 61 -15.94 -22.00 9.02
N GLU A 62 -15.54 -20.73 9.03
CA GLU A 62 -15.67 -19.85 7.86
C GLU A 62 -14.58 -20.16 6.83
N GLY A 63 -13.37 -20.50 7.31
CA GLY A 63 -12.22 -20.78 6.46
C GLY A 63 -11.93 -19.66 5.46
N ARG A 64 -12.40 -18.43 5.71
CA ARG A 64 -12.32 -17.32 4.75
C ARG A 64 -10.87 -16.84 4.64
N LEU A 65 -10.42 -16.62 3.41
CA LEU A 65 -9.10 -16.05 3.13
C LEU A 65 -9.16 -14.54 3.35
N ARG A 66 -8.40 -14.05 4.34
CA ARG A 66 -8.35 -12.64 4.73
C ARG A 66 -7.15 -11.95 4.11
N ASN A 67 -7.32 -10.72 3.64
CA ASN A 67 -6.28 -9.91 3.04
C ASN A 67 -5.83 -8.83 4.02
N ILE A 68 -4.63 -8.99 4.58
CA ILE A 68 -4.03 -8.06 5.53
C ILE A 68 -2.98 -7.21 4.79
N LEU A 69 -3.25 -5.93 4.64
CA LEU A 69 -2.33 -4.95 4.07
C LEU A 69 -1.33 -4.49 5.14
N ILE A 70 -0.06 -4.46 4.81
CA ILE A 70 1.01 -3.88 5.62
C ILE A 70 1.53 -2.65 4.87
N ASP A 71 1.36 -1.49 5.48
CA ASP A 71 1.64 -0.16 4.94
C ASP A 71 0.85 0.21 3.67
N SER A 72 0.35 1.44 3.64
CA SER A 72 -0.28 2.08 2.49
C SER A 72 0.45 3.39 2.16
N GLY A 73 1.61 3.27 1.51
CA GLY A 73 2.40 4.43 1.07
C GLY A 73 1.84 5.12 -0.17
N LYS A 74 2.43 6.25 -0.57
CA LYS A 74 2.03 7.04 -1.77
C LYS A 74 1.98 6.28 -3.11
N THR A 75 2.55 5.09 -3.20
CA THR A 75 2.49 4.24 -4.42
C THR A 75 1.50 3.08 -4.30
N PHE A 76 0.74 2.98 -3.19
CA PHE A 76 -0.18 1.90 -2.92
C PHE A 76 -1.23 1.74 -4.02
N TYR A 77 -1.91 2.83 -4.41
CA TYR A 77 -2.98 2.78 -5.40
C TYR A 77 -2.54 2.17 -6.72
N GLU A 78 -1.37 2.59 -7.23
CA GLU A 78 -0.82 2.04 -8.47
C GLU A 78 -0.48 0.54 -8.33
N SER A 79 -0.04 0.09 -7.14
CA SER A 79 0.17 -1.33 -6.86
C SER A 79 -1.13 -2.10 -6.79
N ALA A 80 -2.16 -1.53 -6.15
CA ALA A 80 -3.47 -2.15 -6.02
C ALA A 80 -4.11 -2.35 -7.40
N LEU A 81 -4.15 -1.32 -8.24
CA LEU A 81 -4.68 -1.42 -9.61
C LEU A 81 -4.01 -2.52 -10.44
N ARG A 82 -2.69 -2.72 -10.26
CA ARG A 82 -1.92 -3.71 -11.00
C ARG A 82 -2.08 -5.13 -10.45
N LEU A 83 -2.02 -5.29 -9.13
CA LEU A 83 -1.89 -6.60 -8.49
C LEU A 83 -3.24 -7.16 -8.04
N PHE A 84 -4.16 -6.33 -7.56
CA PHE A 84 -5.41 -6.84 -6.98
C PHE A 84 -6.27 -7.61 -8.00
N PRO A 85 -6.46 -7.13 -9.25
CA PRO A 85 -7.17 -7.91 -10.28
C PRO A 85 -6.48 -9.24 -10.60
N ARG A 86 -5.14 -9.27 -10.62
CA ARG A 86 -4.34 -10.47 -10.93
C ARG A 86 -4.52 -11.56 -9.86
N TYR A 87 -4.57 -11.16 -8.59
CA TYR A 87 -4.73 -12.08 -7.45
C TYR A 87 -6.20 -12.24 -7.00
N ARG A 88 -7.15 -11.62 -7.72
CA ARG A 88 -8.58 -11.61 -7.39
C ARG A 88 -8.86 -11.10 -5.97
N ILE A 89 -8.14 -10.06 -5.57
CA ILE A 89 -8.35 -9.37 -4.29
C ILE A 89 -9.39 -8.29 -4.50
N ARG A 90 -10.44 -8.34 -3.70
CA ARG A 90 -11.52 -7.35 -3.74
C ARG A 90 -11.56 -6.52 -2.47
N GLU A 91 -11.50 -7.19 -1.32
CA GLU A 91 -11.61 -6.59 0.02
C GLU A 91 -10.25 -6.54 0.73
N ILE A 92 -10.10 -5.56 1.63
CA ILE A 92 -8.97 -5.44 2.56
C ILE A 92 -9.53 -5.61 3.97
N ASP A 93 -9.22 -6.73 4.62
CA ASP A 93 -9.78 -7.03 5.94
C ASP A 93 -9.15 -6.19 7.06
N ALA A 94 -7.85 -5.90 6.92
CA ALA A 94 -7.12 -5.08 7.85
C ALA A 94 -5.97 -4.36 7.15
N LEU A 95 -5.65 -3.18 7.65
CA LEU A 95 -4.40 -2.47 7.39
C LEU A 95 -3.60 -2.41 8.68
N VAL A 96 -2.32 -2.78 8.61
CA VAL A 96 -1.34 -2.53 9.66
C VAL A 96 -0.38 -1.47 9.16
N LEU A 97 -0.25 -0.36 9.88
CA LEU A 97 0.77 0.65 9.61
C LEU A 97 1.94 0.42 10.54
N THR A 98 3.13 0.35 9.97
CA THR A 98 4.37 0.14 10.71
C THR A 98 4.89 1.42 11.36
N HIS A 99 4.67 2.57 10.73
CA HIS A 99 5.07 3.89 11.21
C HIS A 99 4.40 5.04 10.41
N GLY A 100 4.49 6.28 10.92
CA GLY A 100 3.84 7.47 10.35
C GLY A 100 4.60 8.23 9.24
N HIS A 101 5.50 7.59 8.51
CA HIS A 101 6.18 8.27 7.38
C HIS A 101 5.39 8.20 6.07
N ALA A 102 5.69 9.14 5.17
CA ALA A 102 4.99 9.30 3.90
C ALA A 102 5.01 8.04 3.01
N ASP A 103 6.08 7.28 3.05
CA ASP A 103 6.20 6.01 2.32
C ASP A 103 5.42 4.85 2.93
N ALA A 104 4.91 4.99 4.15
CA ALA A 104 4.08 3.98 4.82
C ALA A 104 2.59 4.36 4.91
N MET A 105 2.24 5.66 4.92
CA MET A 105 0.84 6.08 5.16
C MET A 105 0.23 7.06 4.14
N TYR A 106 0.96 7.57 3.14
CA TYR A 106 0.37 8.58 2.23
C TYR A 106 -0.62 8.04 1.18
N GLY A 107 -0.81 6.72 1.12
CA GLY A 107 -1.87 6.07 0.33
C GLY A 107 -3.16 5.85 1.12
N LEU A 108 -3.32 6.44 2.30
CA LEU A 108 -4.52 6.27 3.12
C LEU A 108 -5.79 6.86 2.47
N ASP A 109 -5.69 8.00 1.76
CA ASP A 109 -6.85 8.57 1.05
C ASP A 109 -7.35 7.64 -0.07
N ASP A 110 -6.45 6.89 -0.72
CA ASP A 110 -6.80 5.93 -1.76
C ASP A 110 -7.70 4.79 -1.25
N LEU A 111 -7.68 4.49 0.06
CA LEU A 111 -8.54 3.48 0.67
C LEU A 111 -10.02 3.86 0.65
N ARG A 112 -10.36 5.13 0.39
CA ARG A 112 -11.75 5.57 0.19
C ARG A 112 -12.39 4.90 -1.03
N ALA A 113 -11.61 4.44 -2.01
CA ALA A 113 -12.13 3.62 -3.10
C ALA A 113 -12.73 2.28 -2.63
N TRP A 114 -12.40 1.83 -1.41
CA TRP A 114 -13.00 0.66 -0.77
C TRP A 114 -14.23 1.01 0.07
N THR A 115 -14.19 2.11 0.80
CA THR A 115 -15.17 2.40 1.87
C THR A 115 -16.19 3.50 1.54
N GLN A 116 -15.90 4.38 0.59
CA GLN A 116 -16.80 5.49 0.29
C GLN A 116 -18.13 4.97 -0.26
N LYS A 117 -19.23 5.30 0.44
CA LYS A 117 -20.60 4.84 0.12
C LYS A 117 -20.70 3.32 0.00
N ASP A 118 -19.94 2.58 0.82
CA ASP A 118 -19.92 1.13 0.83
C ASP A 118 -19.60 0.52 -0.55
N SER A 119 -18.72 1.18 -1.32
CA SER A 119 -18.36 0.76 -2.68
C SER A 119 -17.84 -0.69 -2.76
N ILE A 120 -17.17 -1.14 -1.70
CA ILE A 120 -16.65 -2.50 -1.55
C ILE A 120 -17.01 -3.06 -0.18
N GLN A 121 -16.75 -2.28 0.86
CA GLN A 121 -16.91 -2.66 2.26
C GLN A 121 -17.24 -1.42 3.11
N GLU A 122 -17.89 -1.60 4.26
CA GLU A 122 -18.29 -0.48 5.12
C GLU A 122 -17.08 0.22 5.76
N TYR A 123 -16.11 -0.56 6.23
CA TYR A 123 -14.90 -0.04 6.86
C TYR A 123 -13.70 -0.96 6.60
N ILE A 124 -12.50 -0.44 6.82
CA ILE A 124 -11.25 -1.20 6.92
C ILE A 124 -10.73 -1.02 8.35
N SER A 125 -10.43 -2.11 9.05
CA SER A 125 -9.80 -2.02 10.37
C SER A 125 -8.34 -1.60 10.22
N ILE A 126 -7.95 -0.48 10.83
CA ILE A 126 -6.56 0.03 10.78
C ILE A 126 -5.91 -0.16 12.15
N TYR A 127 -4.75 -0.82 12.16
CA TYR A 127 -3.94 -1.11 13.33
C TYR A 127 -2.63 -0.33 13.24
N LEU A 128 -2.31 0.44 14.27
CA LEU A 128 -1.15 1.30 14.34
C LEU A 128 -0.83 1.65 15.80
N ASP A 129 0.35 2.21 16.04
CA ASP A 129 0.70 2.74 17.35
C ASP A 129 0.25 4.20 17.56
N GLN A 130 0.41 4.70 18.78
CA GLN A 130 -0.05 6.05 19.14
C GLN A 130 0.74 7.17 18.44
N GLU A 131 2.02 6.93 18.13
CA GLU A 131 2.85 7.91 17.42
C GLU A 131 2.36 8.08 15.98
N THR A 132 2.15 6.98 15.28
CA THR A 132 1.58 6.95 13.93
C THR A 132 0.19 7.59 13.91
N MET A 133 -0.63 7.39 14.95
CA MET A 133 -1.97 7.98 15.01
C MET A 133 -1.92 9.50 15.01
N ARG A 134 -1.00 10.09 15.78
CA ARG A 134 -0.79 11.55 15.79
C ARG A 134 -0.38 12.07 14.40
N SER A 135 0.47 11.35 13.69
CA SER A 135 0.86 11.70 12.32
C SER A 135 -0.34 11.69 11.36
N ILE A 136 -1.24 10.71 11.51
CA ILE A 136 -2.46 10.61 10.71
C ILE A 136 -3.46 11.72 11.05
N GLU A 137 -3.67 12.03 12.33
CA GLU A 137 -4.58 13.11 12.75
C GLU A 137 -4.20 14.48 12.16
N ILE A 138 -2.90 14.72 11.99
CA ILE A 138 -2.37 15.94 11.38
C ILE A 138 -2.50 15.89 9.85
N THR A 139 -2.16 14.77 9.23
CA THR A 139 -2.03 14.65 7.77
C THR A 139 -3.37 14.37 7.08
N PHE A 140 -4.20 13.54 7.68
CA PHE A 140 -5.50 13.06 7.19
C PHE A 140 -6.60 13.29 8.23
N PRO A 141 -6.83 14.53 8.69
CA PRO A 141 -7.77 14.80 9.77
C PRO A 141 -9.19 14.31 9.47
N TYR A 142 -9.59 14.33 8.19
CA TYR A 142 -10.91 13.87 7.73
C TYR A 142 -11.09 12.35 7.74
N LEU A 143 -10.01 11.56 7.83
CA LEU A 143 -10.09 10.10 8.00
C LEU A 143 -10.32 9.70 9.45
N VAL A 144 -10.03 10.60 10.40
CA VAL A 144 -10.20 10.37 11.84
C VAL A 144 -11.46 11.04 12.37
N ASP A 145 -11.79 12.23 11.85
CA ASP A 145 -12.91 13.04 12.29
C ASP A 145 -13.79 13.41 11.09
N SER A 146 -14.98 12.82 11.04
CA SER A 146 -15.94 13.00 9.95
C SER A 146 -16.44 14.45 9.83
N SER A 147 -16.33 15.27 10.88
CA SER A 147 -16.68 16.69 10.81
C SER A 147 -15.70 17.52 9.96
N LYS A 148 -14.51 16.97 9.69
CA LYS A 148 -13.46 17.59 8.87
C LYS A 148 -13.47 17.12 7.41
N ALA A 149 -14.40 16.25 7.03
CA ALA A 149 -14.59 15.84 5.65
C ALA A 149 -15.24 16.96 4.82
N THR A 150 -14.70 17.19 3.61
CA THR A 150 -15.22 18.17 2.63
C THR A 150 -16.08 17.50 1.57
#